data_AF-A0A7S1LIP8-F1
#
_entry.id   AF-A0A7S1LIP8-F1
#
_cell.length_a   1.000
_cell.length_b   1.000
_cell.length_c   1.000
_cell.angle_alpha   90.00
_cell.angle_beta   90.00
_cell.angle_gamma   90.00
#
_symmetry.space_group_name_H-M   'P 1'
#
loop_
_entity.id
_entity.type
_entity.pdbx_description
1 polymer ?
#
loop_
_entity_poly.entity_id
_entity_poly.type
_entity_poly.pdbx_seq_one_letter_code
_entity_poly.pdbx_strand_id
1 'polypeptide(L)'
;SSGGMEPWLLISVGNLGPDGSDSRILGWMAHISCLVLLLAGTYYGRRQHMLKTLYDDLEVEPMDYAILLQGMPGQALDFWSSEERVREFVEGCLGPEKRVEVVQVVLGYDVPRLKAMIKDFQTLAQHADDAADSTAPLLFSTSFSKEDIQKVLTTPELLRKELPCHACCVVVLRSPDDLKSVLKRWATAWEQAL
;
A
#
# COMPACT_ATOMS: atom_id res chain seq x y z
N SER A 1 -53.39 49.55 11.17
CA SER A 1 -52.89 48.75 12.30
C SER A 1 -53.08 47.28 11.98
N SER A 2 -52.06 46.63 11.45
CA SER A 2 -52.05 45.18 11.20
C SER A 2 -50.68 44.66 11.59
N GLY A 3 -50.51 44.41 12.89
CA GLY A 3 -49.34 43.69 13.39
C GLY A 3 -49.54 42.21 13.09
N GLY A 4 -48.91 41.74 12.01
CA GLY A 4 -48.85 40.32 11.67
C GLY A 4 -48.19 39.58 12.84
N MET A 5 -48.94 38.69 13.46
CA MET A 5 -48.44 37.80 14.50
C MET A 5 -47.56 36.75 13.81
N GLU A 6 -46.25 36.78 14.07
CA GLU A 6 -45.32 35.89 13.39
C GLU A 6 -45.58 34.41 13.79
N PRO A 7 -45.63 33.48 12.82
CA PRO A 7 -46.15 32.12 13.03
C PRO A 7 -45.30 31.24 13.96
N TRP A 8 -44.08 31.65 14.32
CA TRP A 8 -43.22 30.92 15.23
C TRP A 8 -43.60 31.11 16.71
N LEU A 9 -44.39 32.13 17.05
CA LEU A 9 -44.95 32.31 18.42
C LEU A 9 -46.01 31.25 18.78
N LEU A 10 -46.58 30.56 17.78
CA LEU A 10 -47.60 29.51 17.96
C LEU A 10 -47.02 28.10 18.14
N ILE A 11 -45.69 27.94 18.06
CA ILE A 11 -45.01 26.65 18.25
C ILE A 11 -44.37 26.58 19.65
N SER A 12 -45.06 27.12 20.65
CA SER A 12 -44.74 26.87 22.06
C SER A 12 -45.63 25.76 22.57
N VAL A 13 -44.99 24.69 23.06
CA VAL A 13 -45.64 23.46 23.50
C VAL A 13 -46.35 23.73 24.84
N GLY A 14 -47.57 24.26 24.75
CA GLY A 14 -48.36 24.63 25.93
C GLY A 14 -49.54 25.56 25.66
N ASN A 15 -49.66 26.15 24.46
CA ASN A 15 -50.71 27.14 24.20
C ASN A 15 -52.06 26.55 23.70
N LEU A 16 -52.21 25.21 23.60
CA LEU A 16 -53.39 24.56 23.03
C LEU A 16 -54.01 23.46 23.92
N GLY A 17 -53.57 23.32 25.18
CA GLY A 17 -54.14 22.35 26.12
C GLY A 17 -55.34 22.94 26.90
N PRO A 18 -56.41 22.17 27.16
CA PRO A 18 -57.64 22.67 27.80
C PRO A 18 -57.46 23.13 29.27
N ASP A 19 -56.36 22.76 29.92
CA ASP A 19 -56.16 22.99 31.37
C ASP A 19 -55.14 24.09 31.72
N GLY A 20 -54.61 24.84 30.74
CA GLY A 20 -53.66 25.92 31.02
C GLY A 20 -52.42 25.48 31.82
N SER A 21 -51.98 24.24 31.62
CA SER A 21 -50.82 23.69 32.31
C SER A 21 -49.56 24.48 31.95
N ASP A 22 -48.75 24.78 32.96
CA ASP A 22 -47.64 25.74 32.90
C ASP A 22 -46.63 25.36 31.80
N SER A 23 -46.77 26.02 30.64
CA SER A 23 -46.01 25.80 29.39
C SER A 23 -44.49 25.82 29.57
N ARG A 24 -44.01 26.41 30.67
CA ARG A 24 -42.61 26.44 31.07
C ARG A 24 -42.05 25.04 31.30
N ILE A 25 -42.81 24.15 31.94
CA ILE A 25 -42.34 22.80 32.27
C ILE A 25 -42.09 21.99 30.99
N LEU A 26 -43.00 22.10 30.01
CA LEU A 26 -42.87 21.39 28.75
C LEU A 26 -41.71 21.94 27.89
N GLY A 27 -41.50 23.25 27.91
CA GLY A 27 -40.32 23.88 27.30
C GLY A 27 -39.01 23.42 27.94
N TRP A 28 -38.95 23.34 29.27
CA TRP A 28 -37.79 22.79 29.99
C TRP A 28 -37.54 21.33 29.62
N MET A 29 -38.58 20.50 29.54
CA MET A 29 -38.45 19.10 29.13
C MET A 29 -37.93 18.95 27.69
N ALA A 30 -38.38 19.80 26.77
CA ALA A 30 -37.89 19.81 25.39
C ALA A 30 -36.41 20.26 25.30
N HIS A 31 -35.99 21.23 26.10
CA HIS A 31 -34.59 21.64 26.16
C HIS A 31 -33.69 20.56 26.79
N ILE A 32 -34.16 19.90 27.85
CA ILE A 32 -33.44 18.80 28.49
C ILE A 32 -33.30 17.61 27.53
N SER A 33 -34.36 17.23 26.83
CA SER A 33 -34.29 16.13 25.86
C SER A 33 -33.36 16.45 24.68
N CYS A 34 -33.40 17.68 24.17
CA CYS A 34 -32.48 18.15 23.15
C CYS A 34 -31.01 18.13 23.63
N LEU A 35 -30.76 18.59 24.87
CA LEU A 35 -29.43 18.54 25.48
C LEU A 35 -28.92 17.11 25.62
N VAL A 36 -29.78 16.19 26.08
CA VAL A 36 -29.44 14.76 26.20
C VAL A 36 -29.11 14.16 24.84
N LEU A 37 -29.88 14.47 23.79
CA LEU A 37 -29.61 13.99 22.43
C LEU A 37 -28.30 14.56 21.87
N LEU A 38 -27.98 15.83 22.13
CA LEU A 38 -26.71 16.45 21.71
C LEU A 38 -25.51 15.81 22.43
N LEU A 39 -25.61 15.57 23.73
CA LEU A 39 -24.57 14.89 24.50
C LEU A 39 -24.40 13.43 24.08
N ALA A 40 -25.51 12.73 23.85
CA ALA A 40 -25.48 11.36 23.35
C ALA A 40 -24.87 11.28 21.94
N GLY A 41 -25.24 12.21 21.05
CA GLY A 41 -24.72 12.29 19.68
C GLY A 41 -23.22 12.59 19.65
N THR A 42 -22.75 13.56 20.44
CA THR A 42 -21.31 13.87 20.54
C THR A 42 -20.52 12.72 21.16
N TYR A 43 -21.05 12.06 22.20
CA TYR A 43 -20.44 10.86 22.79
C TYR A 43 -20.35 9.71 21.78
N TYR A 44 -21.43 9.44 21.05
CA TYR A 44 -21.47 8.37 20.05
C TYR A 44 -20.54 8.67 18.88
N GLY A 45 -20.50 9.92 18.39
CA GLY A 45 -19.58 10.35 17.34
C GLY A 45 -18.11 10.18 17.75
N ARG A 46 -17.76 10.56 18.99
CA ARG A 46 -16.40 10.36 19.52
C ARG A 46 -16.05 8.87 19.61
N ARG A 47 -16.99 8.03 20.04
CA ARG A 47 -16.80 6.58 20.12
C ARG A 47 -16.67 5.93 18.74
N GLN A 48 -17.47 6.34 17.77
CA GLN A 48 -17.35 5.87 16.38
C GLN A 48 -16.01 6.28 15.77
N HIS A 49 -15.55 7.50 16.02
CA HIS A 49 -14.23 7.93 15.55
C HIS A 49 -13.11 7.07 16.14
N MET A 50 -13.15 6.81 17.46
CA MET A 50 -12.18 5.92 18.12
C MET A 50 -12.22 4.49 17.58
N LEU A 51 -13.41 3.94 17.37
CA LEU A 51 -13.58 2.60 16.78
C LEU A 51 -13.02 2.55 15.36
N LYS A 52 -13.22 3.61 14.57
CA LYS A 52 -12.67 3.70 13.23
C LYS A 52 -11.15 3.72 13.24
N THR A 53 -10.52 4.54 14.07
CA THR A 53 -9.04 4.53 14.19
C THR A 53 -8.52 3.16 14.62
N LEU A 54 -9.17 2.51 15.58
CA LEU A 54 -8.78 1.16 16.01
C LEU A 54 -8.99 0.11 14.91
N TYR A 55 -10.01 0.27 14.07
CA TYR A 55 -10.27 -0.62 12.95
C TYR A 55 -9.25 -0.42 11.84
N ASP A 56 -8.94 0.84 11.50
CA ASP A 56 -7.89 1.18 10.54
C ASP A 56 -6.50 0.70 11.02
N ASP A 57 -6.26 0.66 12.34
CA ASP A 57 -5.04 0.07 12.92
C ASP A 57 -5.01 -1.47 12.85
N LEU A 58 -6.16 -2.12 12.68
CA LEU A 58 -6.30 -3.58 12.61
C LEU A 58 -6.36 -4.12 11.18
N GLU A 59 -6.77 -3.30 10.21
CA GLU A 59 -6.65 -3.64 8.79
C GLU A 59 -5.19 -3.51 8.36
N VAL A 60 -4.59 -4.65 8.03
CA VAL A 60 -3.20 -4.77 7.67
C VAL A 60 -3.14 -5.07 6.18
N GLU A 61 -2.84 -4.07 5.35
CA GLU A 61 -2.65 -4.25 3.92
C GLU A 61 -1.18 -4.55 3.59
N PRO A 62 -0.89 -5.34 2.53
CA PRO A 62 0.50 -5.59 2.11
C PRO A 62 1.27 -4.30 1.78
N MET A 63 0.57 -3.23 1.40
CA MET A 63 1.18 -1.93 1.11
C MET A 63 1.69 -1.22 2.37
N ASP A 64 1.18 -1.57 3.55
CA ASP A 64 1.60 -0.94 4.82
C ASP A 64 3.01 -1.36 5.25
N TYR A 65 3.61 -2.32 4.55
CA TYR A 65 4.94 -2.85 4.85
C TYR A 65 5.91 -2.68 3.69
N ALA A 66 5.43 -2.35 2.49
CA ALA A 66 6.24 -2.37 1.29
C ALA A 66 6.57 -0.97 0.78
N ILE A 67 7.87 -0.71 0.54
CA ILE A 67 8.36 0.49 -0.16
C ILE A 67 8.74 0.10 -1.57
N LEU A 68 8.22 0.83 -2.55
CA LEU A 68 8.74 0.80 -3.91
C LEU A 68 9.81 1.88 -4.09
N LEU A 69 11.05 1.45 -4.25
CA LEU A 69 12.17 2.29 -4.63
C LEU A 69 12.27 2.33 -6.15
N GLN A 70 12.32 3.52 -6.74
CA GLN A 70 12.50 3.74 -8.17
C GLN A 70 13.58 4.78 -8.43
N GLY A 71 14.17 4.76 -9.63
CA GLY A 71 15.12 5.77 -10.07
C GLY A 71 16.52 5.62 -9.46
N MET A 72 16.90 4.40 -9.07
CA MET A 72 18.25 4.15 -8.57
C MET A 72 19.31 4.48 -9.64
N PRO A 73 20.43 5.13 -9.25
CA PRO A 73 21.42 5.61 -10.22
C PRO A 73 22.01 4.44 -11.04
N GLY A 74 21.85 4.50 -12.36
CA GLY A 74 22.25 3.42 -13.27
C GLY A 74 23.76 3.10 -13.26
N GLN A 75 24.62 4.04 -12.83
CA GLN A 75 26.06 3.79 -12.65
C GLN A 75 26.37 2.88 -11.47
N ALA A 76 25.41 2.68 -10.57
CA ALA A 76 25.52 1.81 -9.40
C ALA A 76 24.70 0.51 -9.56
N LEU A 77 24.38 0.09 -10.79
CA LEU A 77 23.62 -1.13 -11.06
C LEU A 77 24.24 -2.38 -10.42
N ASP A 78 25.58 -2.47 -10.35
CA ASP A 78 26.29 -3.54 -9.64
C ASP A 78 26.17 -3.46 -8.11
N PHE A 79 25.87 -2.26 -7.60
CA PHE A 79 25.59 -2.05 -6.18
C PHE A 79 24.15 -2.41 -5.84
N TRP A 80 23.20 -2.01 -6.69
CA TRP A 80 21.77 -2.22 -6.50
C TRP A 80 21.26 -3.60 -6.96
N SER A 81 22.11 -4.40 -7.61
CA SER A 81 21.82 -5.79 -7.99
C SER A 81 21.92 -6.78 -6.83
N SER A 82 22.40 -6.34 -5.65
CA SER A 82 22.46 -7.16 -4.44
C SER A 82 21.36 -6.77 -3.44
N GLU A 83 20.55 -7.75 -3.06
CA GLU A 83 19.54 -7.61 -2.01
C GLU A 83 20.14 -7.20 -0.66
N GLU A 84 21.35 -7.67 -0.36
CA GLU A 84 22.05 -7.35 0.90
C GLU A 84 22.40 -5.87 0.98
N ARG A 85 22.88 -5.29 -0.12
CA ARG A 85 23.27 -3.87 -0.16
C ARG A 85 22.05 -2.95 -0.09
N VAL A 86 20.95 -3.34 -0.75
CA VAL A 86 19.67 -2.63 -0.66
C VAL A 86 19.16 -2.69 0.78
N ARG A 87 19.26 -3.86 1.43
CA ARG A 87 18.91 -4.01 2.85
C ARG A 87 19.75 -3.07 3.72
N GLU A 88 21.07 -3.11 3.62
CA GLU A 88 21.98 -2.25 4.38
C GLU A 88 21.69 -0.75 4.16
N PHE A 89 21.39 -0.36 2.92
CA PHE A 89 21.03 1.02 2.60
C PHE A 89 19.75 1.45 3.34
N VAL A 90 18.69 0.63 3.28
CA VAL A 90 17.42 0.94 3.94
C VAL A 90 17.54 0.92 5.46
N GLU A 91 18.26 -0.06 6.02
CA GLU A 91 18.52 -0.13 7.46
C GLU A 91 19.34 1.06 7.97
N GLY A 92 20.30 1.54 7.16
CA GLY A 92 21.12 2.71 7.48
C GLY A 92 20.38 4.05 7.41
N CYS A 93 19.23 4.13 6.74
CA CYS A 93 18.52 5.38 6.49
C CYS A 93 17.94 6.04 7.76
N LEU A 94 17.59 5.26 8.80
CA LEU A 94 17.02 5.80 10.05
C LEU A 94 18.06 6.15 11.12
N GLY A 95 19.35 6.03 10.79
CA GLY A 95 20.45 6.39 11.69
C GLY A 95 20.59 5.43 12.88
N PRO A 96 21.54 5.71 13.79
CA PRO A 96 21.89 4.79 14.86
C PRO A 96 20.84 4.66 15.98
N GLU A 97 19.88 5.59 16.07
CA GLU A 97 18.89 5.64 17.15
C GLU A 97 17.73 4.66 16.97
N LYS A 98 17.39 4.29 15.73
CA LYS A 98 16.31 3.34 15.43
C LYS A 98 16.73 2.42 14.29
N ARG A 99 16.90 1.13 14.59
CA ARG A 99 17.13 0.11 13.57
C ARG A 99 15.79 -0.34 12.99
N VAL A 100 15.72 -0.35 11.67
CA VAL A 100 14.61 -0.97 10.94
C VAL A 100 15.00 -2.38 10.57
N GLU A 101 14.05 -3.30 10.66
CA GLU A 101 14.25 -4.68 10.23
C GLU A 101 13.59 -4.88 8.87
N VAL A 102 14.41 -5.18 7.86
CA VAL A 102 13.96 -5.50 6.51
C VAL A 102 13.75 -7.00 6.41
N VAL A 103 12.50 -7.40 6.17
CA VAL A 103 12.10 -8.81 6.04
C VAL A 103 12.53 -9.36 4.69
N GLN A 104 12.26 -8.62 3.62
CA GLN A 104 12.53 -9.08 2.27
C GLN A 104 12.85 -7.90 1.34
N VAL A 105 13.76 -8.15 0.41
CA VAL A 105 14.03 -7.25 -0.72
C VAL A 105 13.70 -8.03 -1.98
N VAL A 106 12.94 -7.42 -2.88
CA VAL A 106 12.60 -7.97 -4.19
C VAL A 106 13.12 -7.02 -5.26
N LEU A 107 14.07 -7.50 -6.05
CA LEU A 107 14.63 -6.72 -7.15
C LEU A 107 13.71 -6.78 -8.38
N GLY A 108 13.49 -5.63 -9.02
CA GLY A 108 12.73 -5.54 -10.25
C GLY A 108 13.60 -5.88 -11.47
N TYR A 109 13.26 -6.96 -12.17
CA TYR A 109 13.93 -7.36 -13.42
C TYR A 109 13.18 -6.83 -14.65
N ASP A 110 13.89 -6.77 -15.78
CA ASP A 110 13.31 -6.46 -17.09
C ASP A 110 12.30 -7.54 -17.53
N VAL A 111 11.02 -7.25 -17.29
CA VAL A 111 9.90 -8.13 -17.64
C VAL A 111 9.80 -8.38 -19.16
N PRO A 112 9.94 -7.37 -20.04
CA PRO A 112 10.06 -7.60 -21.49
C PRO A 112 11.13 -8.63 -21.87
N ARG A 113 12.34 -8.52 -21.33
CA ARG A 113 13.44 -9.46 -21.63
C ARG A 113 13.15 -10.87 -21.10
N LEU A 114 12.57 -10.97 -19.90
CA LEU A 114 12.13 -12.26 -19.36
C LEU A 114 11.06 -12.90 -20.24
N LYS A 115 10.08 -12.12 -20.72
CA LYS A 115 9.02 -12.61 -21.63
C LYS A 115 9.59 -13.10 -22.96
N ALA A 116 10.61 -12.41 -23.50
CA ALA A 116 11.30 -12.86 -24.71
C ALA A 116 11.98 -14.23 -24.48
N MET A 117 12.72 -14.38 -23.37
CA MET A 117 13.39 -15.64 -23.02
C MET A 117 12.40 -16.81 -22.82
N ILE A 118 11.24 -16.56 -22.19
CA ILE A 118 10.17 -17.56 -22.05
C ILE A 118 9.62 -17.97 -23.41
N LYS A 119 9.45 -17.00 -24.33
CA LYS A 119 8.97 -17.27 -25.69
C LYS A 119 9.97 -18.13 -26.46
N ASP A 120 11.26 -17.82 -26.36
CA ASP A 120 12.33 -18.61 -26.98
C ASP A 120 12.39 -20.03 -26.42
N PHE A 121 12.11 -20.22 -25.13
CA PHE A 121 11.96 -21.55 -24.54
C PHE A 121 10.76 -22.32 -25.09
N GLN A 122 9.61 -21.65 -25.25
CA GLN A 122 8.40 -22.28 -25.79
C GLN A 122 8.58 -22.71 -27.25
N THR A 123 9.24 -21.89 -28.07
CA THR A 123 9.52 -22.25 -29.47
C THR A 123 10.50 -23.43 -29.56
N LEU A 124 11.56 -23.44 -28.73
CA LEU A 124 12.48 -24.57 -28.64
C LEU A 124 11.81 -25.85 -28.13
N ALA A 125 10.86 -25.74 -27.20
CA ALA A 125 10.10 -26.88 -26.71
C ALA A 125 9.20 -27.47 -27.82
N GLN A 126 8.46 -26.61 -28.54
CA GLN A 126 7.64 -27.02 -29.68
C GLN A 126 8.48 -27.69 -30.77
N HIS A 127 9.61 -27.11 -31.13
CA HIS A 127 10.51 -27.70 -32.13
C HIS A 127 11.15 -29.03 -31.69
N ALA A 128 11.37 -29.23 -30.39
CA ALA A 128 11.85 -30.51 -29.86
C ALA A 128 10.78 -31.60 -29.90
N ASP A 129 9.52 -31.25 -29.62
CA ASP A 129 8.39 -32.18 -29.70
C ASP A 129 8.08 -32.53 -31.16
N ASP A 130 8.10 -31.55 -32.06
CA ASP A 130 7.92 -31.76 -33.52
C ASP A 130 9.05 -32.63 -34.13
N ALA A 131 10.26 -32.55 -33.58
CA ALA A 131 11.39 -33.37 -34.00
C ALA A 131 11.37 -34.79 -33.41
N ALA A 132 10.73 -35.00 -32.27
CA ALA A 132 10.53 -36.34 -31.72
C ALA A 132 9.57 -37.17 -32.59
N ASP A 133 8.65 -36.51 -33.29
CA ASP A 133 7.70 -37.15 -34.22
C ASP A 133 8.23 -37.33 -35.64
N SER A 134 9.39 -36.75 -36.00
CA SER A 134 9.98 -36.88 -37.33
C SER A 134 11.40 -37.47 -37.28
N THR A 135 11.66 -38.52 -38.07
CA THR A 135 12.98 -39.19 -38.20
C THR A 135 14.01 -38.37 -38.98
N ALA A 136 14.02 -37.04 -38.81
CA ALA A 136 14.97 -36.14 -39.45
C ALA A 136 16.11 -35.79 -38.49
N PRO A 137 17.40 -35.92 -38.89
CA PRO A 137 18.51 -35.53 -38.05
C PRO A 137 18.55 -34.00 -37.95
N LEU A 138 18.33 -33.49 -36.73
CA LEU A 138 18.34 -32.07 -36.41
C LEU A 138 19.75 -31.48 -36.58
N LEU A 139 19.97 -30.79 -37.71
CA LEU A 139 21.02 -29.78 -37.85
C LEU A 139 20.52 -28.49 -37.20
N PHE A 140 20.75 -28.29 -35.90
CA PHE A 140 20.67 -26.93 -35.34
C PHE A 140 21.79 -26.63 -34.35
N SER A 141 22.80 -25.96 -34.90
CA SER A 141 23.68 -25.03 -34.19
C SER A 141 22.86 -23.81 -33.74
N THR A 142 22.35 -23.84 -32.51
CA THR A 142 21.92 -22.61 -31.83
C THR A 142 22.46 -22.65 -30.41
N SER A 143 23.19 -21.60 -30.08
CA SER A 143 24.21 -21.47 -29.05
C SER A 143 23.74 -21.60 -27.59
N PHE A 144 22.51 -22.06 -27.37
CA PHE A 144 21.95 -22.31 -26.05
C PHE A 144 21.12 -23.59 -26.08
N SER A 145 21.56 -24.60 -25.32
CA SER A 145 20.77 -25.82 -25.13
C SER A 145 19.49 -25.48 -24.39
N LYS A 146 18.39 -26.18 -24.67
CA LYS A 146 17.13 -26.12 -23.89
C LYS A 146 17.39 -26.27 -22.38
N GLU A 147 18.41 -27.05 -22.03
CA GLU A 147 18.88 -27.23 -20.66
C GLU A 147 19.49 -25.96 -20.06
N ASP A 148 20.19 -25.14 -20.85
CA ASP A 148 20.86 -23.94 -20.37
C ASP A 148 19.84 -22.85 -20.04
N ILE A 149 18.85 -22.66 -20.91
CA ILE A 149 17.74 -21.71 -20.67
C ILE A 149 16.91 -22.15 -19.46
N GLN A 150 16.61 -23.46 -19.35
CA GLN A 150 15.89 -23.98 -18.20
C GLN A 150 16.68 -23.77 -16.90
N LYS A 151 17.99 -24.01 -16.89
CA LYS A 151 18.88 -23.76 -15.74
C LYS A 151 18.90 -22.29 -15.33
N VAL A 152 18.90 -21.36 -16.30
CA VAL A 152 18.85 -19.92 -16.04
C VAL A 152 17.51 -19.53 -15.40
N LEU A 153 16.39 -20.11 -15.85
CA LEU A 153 15.05 -19.80 -15.32
C LEU A 153 14.77 -20.42 -13.94
N THR A 154 15.29 -21.62 -13.64
CA THR A 154 15.10 -22.25 -12.33
C THR A 154 16.10 -21.80 -11.28
N THR A 155 17.27 -21.31 -11.68
CA THR A 155 18.31 -20.89 -10.72
C THR A 155 18.28 -19.38 -10.53
N PRO A 156 17.91 -18.86 -9.35
CA PRO A 156 17.77 -17.42 -9.13
C PRO A 156 19.09 -16.66 -9.31
N GLU A 157 20.23 -17.30 -9.05
CA GLU A 157 21.55 -16.67 -9.25
C GLU A 157 21.95 -16.51 -10.72
N LEU A 158 21.54 -17.44 -11.58
CA LEU A 158 21.80 -17.35 -13.02
C LEU A 158 20.85 -16.35 -13.67
N LEU A 159 19.59 -16.34 -13.22
CA LEU A 159 18.61 -15.34 -13.61
C LEU A 159 19.11 -13.91 -13.31
N ARG A 160 19.71 -13.70 -12.13
CA ARG A 160 20.32 -12.43 -11.71
C ARG A 160 21.49 -11.99 -12.59
N LYS A 161 22.26 -12.92 -13.14
CA LYS A 161 23.38 -12.62 -14.05
C LYS A 161 22.93 -12.28 -15.46
N GLU A 162 21.87 -12.94 -15.93
CA GLU A 162 21.38 -12.80 -17.31
C GLU A 162 20.37 -11.65 -17.50
N LEU A 163 19.62 -11.30 -16.46
CA LEU A 163 18.67 -10.20 -16.49
C LEU A 163 19.25 -8.96 -15.80
N PRO A 164 19.52 -7.87 -16.53
CA PRO A 164 19.88 -6.62 -15.91
C PRO A 164 18.73 -6.17 -15.01
N CYS A 165 19.06 -5.86 -13.75
CA CYS A 165 18.13 -5.27 -12.81
C CYS A 165 17.66 -3.94 -13.38
N HIS A 166 16.35 -3.68 -13.41
CA HIS A 166 15.91 -2.30 -13.53
C HIS A 166 16.17 -1.60 -12.21
N ALA A 167 16.36 -0.29 -12.26
CA ALA A 167 16.64 0.57 -11.11
C ALA A 167 15.44 0.70 -10.13
N CYS A 168 14.69 -0.39 -9.94
CA CYS A 168 13.51 -0.50 -9.12
C CYS A 168 13.63 -1.71 -8.19
N CYS A 169 13.29 -1.53 -6.92
CA CYS A 169 13.19 -2.64 -5.97
C CYS A 169 12.04 -2.41 -4.99
N VAL A 170 11.47 -3.50 -4.50
CA VAL A 170 10.45 -3.48 -3.45
C VAL A 170 11.11 -3.97 -2.17
N VAL A 171 10.97 -3.19 -1.11
CA VAL A 171 11.53 -3.52 0.21
C VAL A 171 10.39 -3.69 1.19
N VAL A 172 10.31 -4.86 1.81
CA VAL A 172 9.30 -5.22 2.79
C VAL A 172 9.89 -5.10 4.18
N LEU A 173 9.29 -4.24 4.99
CA LEU A 173 9.66 -3.96 6.36
C LEU A 173 8.85 -4.83 7.32
N ARG A 174 9.38 -5.03 8.53
CA ARG A 174 8.70 -5.82 9.57
C ARG A 174 7.48 -5.11 10.16
N SER A 175 7.52 -3.79 10.23
CA SER A 175 6.51 -2.97 10.93
C SER A 175 6.04 -1.80 10.05
N PRO A 176 4.74 -1.47 10.07
CA PRO A 176 4.22 -0.33 9.32
C PRO A 176 4.66 1.01 9.92
N ASP A 177 4.99 1.04 11.21
CA ASP A 177 5.54 2.23 11.86
C ASP A 177 6.97 2.52 11.39
N ASP A 178 7.71 1.47 11.02
CA ASP A 178 9.05 1.61 10.45
C ASP A 178 8.97 2.18 9.04
N LEU A 179 8.02 1.72 8.24
CA LEU A 179 7.69 2.31 6.93
C LEU A 179 7.44 3.81 7.05
N LYS A 180 6.50 4.21 7.91
CA LYS A 180 6.16 5.62 8.14
C LYS A 180 7.37 6.43 8.59
N SER A 181 8.22 5.85 9.45
CA SER A 181 9.44 6.49 9.95
C SER A 181 10.46 6.73 8.83
N VAL A 182 10.71 5.72 7.99
CA VAL A 182 11.63 5.82 6.84
C VAL A 182 11.15 6.89 5.87
N LEU A 183 9.88 6.83 5.47
CA LEU A 183 9.29 7.76 4.51
C LEU A 183 9.31 9.20 5.03
N LYS A 184 8.98 9.42 6.30
CA LYS A 184 9.03 10.76 6.91
C LYS A 184 10.44 11.34 6.86
N ARG A 185 11.46 10.52 7.15
CA ARG A 185 12.85 10.96 7.13
C ARG A 185 13.34 11.26 5.71
N TRP A 186 12.98 10.44 4.74
CA TRP A 186 13.30 10.70 3.33
C TRP A 186 12.62 11.96 2.81
N ALA A 187 11.35 12.18 3.17
CA ALA A 187 10.66 13.43 2.82
C ALA A 187 11.41 14.65 3.37
N THR A 188 11.81 14.63 4.65
CA THR A 188 12.59 15.73 5.23
C THR A 188 13.97 15.90 4.58
N ALA A 189 14.64 14.81 4.20
CA ALA A 189 15.94 14.89 3.51
C ALA A 189 15.79 15.45 2.10
N TRP A 190 14.70 15.11 1.40
CA TRP A 190 14.38 15.62 0.07
C TRP A 190 14.05 17.11 0.10
N GLU A 191 13.26 17.54 1.09
CA GLU A 191 12.96 18.96 1.33
C GLU A 191 14.21 19.79 1.64
N GLN A 192 15.22 19.20 2.28
CA GLN A 192 16.50 19.87 2.55
C GLN A 192 17.46 19.90 1.35
N ALA A 193 17.25 19.03 0.36
CA ALA A 193 18.09 18.92 -0.83
C ALA A 193 17.62 19.81 -1.99
N LEU A 194 16.38 20.32 -1.92
CA LEU A 194 15.78 21.29 -2.84
C LEU A 194 16.09 22.74 -2.40
#